data_AF-A0A5J4X9V2-F1
#
_entry.id   AF-A0A5J4X9V2-F1
#
_cell.length_a   1.000
_cell.length_b   1.000
_cell.length_c   1.000
_cell.angle_alpha   90.00
_cell.angle_beta   90.00
_cell.angle_gamma   90.00
#
_symmetry.space_group_name_H-M   'P 1'
#
loop_
_entity.id
_entity.type
_entity.pdbx_description
1 polymer ?
#
loop_
_entity_poly.entity_id
_entity_poly.type
_entity_poly.pdbx_seq_one_letter_code
_entity_poly.pdbx_strand_id
1 'polypeptide(L)'
;MKQLFVEVYLSLKIPLSEDQIQKNEIIKQQEEQCNKIYNQFTWKSDDLGRSNAINAGIIDVLHEIISTRNLDDITAPYIHALFVFTHPYSIAISKLLFEKKSLTYLLRLLDHQDQQIINSALAAIVNILYCGVISTNHTLPHPYYEELVLQGGIQKIFTLLQQTTHQFSKNCLATIVGFVFRSREMPDPEMKDQIISHLKSNVNHQDEETRNEVNLALQCLQQNSDFNLQFSDKEQLNNATGQLFIYQFEEDMTESWLKEHFEQFGGVISIFLPVCMGKSRGFGFVTMKEKEASLRAFNHCFQTSLN
;
A
#
# COMPACT_ATOMS: atom_id res chain seq x y z
N MET A 1 21.40 10.02 13.04
CA MET A 1 20.65 8.97 12.30
C MET A 1 21.51 7.77 11.91
N LYS A 2 22.64 7.93 11.20
CA LYS A 2 23.49 6.77 10.84
C LYS A 2 23.91 5.89 12.02
N GLN A 3 24.25 6.50 13.16
CA GLN A 3 24.66 5.76 14.37
C GLN A 3 23.51 4.92 14.98
N LEU A 4 22.27 5.41 14.93
CA LEU A 4 21.09 4.68 15.42
C LEU A 4 20.90 3.37 14.65
N PHE A 5 20.93 3.42 13.32
CA PHE A 5 20.68 2.22 12.51
C PHE A 5 21.80 1.18 12.66
N VAL A 6 23.05 1.62 12.82
CA VAL A 6 24.16 0.70 13.11
C VAL A 6 23.98 0.01 14.46
N GLU A 7 23.60 0.75 15.51
CA GLU A 7 23.33 0.16 16.83
C GLU A 7 22.19 -0.88 16.77
N VAL A 8 21.07 -0.50 16.16
CA VAL A 8 19.92 -1.40 15.99
C VAL A 8 20.33 -2.65 15.21
N TYR A 9 21.01 -2.48 14.07
CA TYR A 9 21.46 -3.59 13.23
C TYR A 9 22.33 -4.59 14.01
N LEU A 10 23.33 -4.10 14.75
CA LEU A 10 24.24 -4.93 15.52
C LEU A 10 23.51 -5.70 16.63
N SER A 11 22.56 -5.06 17.31
CA SER A 11 21.79 -5.69 18.38
C SER A 11 20.81 -6.74 17.84
N LEU A 12 20.13 -6.46 16.74
CA LEU A 12 19.22 -7.41 16.09
C LEU A 12 19.95 -8.63 15.51
N LYS A 13 21.23 -8.50 15.18
CA LYS A 13 22.07 -9.61 14.71
C LYS A 13 22.52 -10.58 15.80
N ILE A 14 22.30 -10.27 17.08
CA ILE A 14 22.66 -11.19 18.16
C ILE A 14 21.77 -12.44 18.06
N PRO A 15 22.36 -13.65 17.90
CA PRO A 15 21.58 -14.88 17.83
C PRO A 15 20.94 -15.18 19.18
N LEU A 16 19.79 -15.88 19.17
CA LEU A 16 19.15 -16.32 20.40
C LEU A 16 19.98 -17.43 21.06
N SER A 17 20.09 -17.36 22.39
CA SER A 17 20.75 -18.41 23.18
C SER A 17 19.87 -19.66 23.29
N GLU A 18 20.50 -20.81 23.47
CA GLU A 18 19.80 -22.04 23.86
C GLU A 18 19.33 -21.99 25.32
N ASP A 19 19.98 -21.17 26.17
CA ASP A 19 19.54 -20.90 27.53
C ASP A 19 18.30 -19.99 27.53
N GLN A 20 17.22 -20.43 28.16
CA GLN A 20 15.92 -19.73 28.10
C GLN A 20 15.95 -18.34 28.76
N ILE A 21 16.72 -18.16 29.84
CA ILE A 21 16.82 -16.87 30.54
C ILE A 21 17.56 -15.90 29.64
N GLN A 22 18.73 -16.30 29.13
CA GLN A 22 19.53 -15.48 28.23
C GLN A 22 18.79 -15.19 26.91
N LYS A 23 18.05 -16.17 26.37
CA LYS A 23 17.19 -15.99 25.20
C LYS A 23 16.17 -14.87 25.44
N ASN A 24 15.47 -14.90 26.58
CA ASN A 24 14.47 -13.89 26.91
C ASN A 24 15.09 -12.50 27.09
N GLU A 25 16.28 -12.42 27.68
CA GLU A 25 17.02 -11.16 27.80
C GLU A 25 17.42 -10.59 26.43
N ILE A 26 17.90 -11.44 25.52
CA ILE A 26 18.25 -11.04 24.14
C ILE A 26 17.01 -10.55 23.39
N ILE A 27 15.89 -11.29 23.48
CA ILE A 27 14.63 -10.88 22.85
C ILE A 27 14.20 -9.51 23.36
N LYS A 28 14.21 -9.28 24.68
CA LYS A 28 13.83 -8.00 25.27
C LYS A 28 14.72 -6.85 24.79
N GLN A 29 16.04 -7.07 24.73
CA GLN A 29 16.97 -6.07 24.19
C GLN A 29 16.68 -5.74 22.73
N GLN A 30 16.38 -6.75 21.92
CA GLN A 30 16.06 -6.57 20.50
C GLN A 30 14.71 -5.88 20.30
N GLU A 31 13.71 -6.18 21.12
CA GLU A 31 12.42 -5.47 21.14
C GLU A 31 12.60 -3.98 21.42
N GLU A 32 13.47 -3.61 22.37
CA GLU A 32 13.80 -2.21 22.63
C GLU A 32 14.38 -1.51 21.39
N GLN A 33 15.20 -2.21 20.61
CA GLN A 33 15.76 -1.67 19.36
C GLN A 33 14.71 -1.58 18.24
N CYS A 34 13.83 -2.57 18.11
CA CYS A 34 12.68 -2.52 17.22
C CYS A 34 11.78 -1.31 17.55
N ASN A 35 11.53 -1.06 18.84
CA ASN A 35 10.74 0.10 19.29
C ASN A 35 11.42 1.43 18.96
N LYS A 36 12.76 1.52 18.95
CA LYS A 36 13.46 2.72 18.47
C LYS A 36 13.19 2.97 16.98
N ILE A 37 13.20 1.92 16.15
CA ILE A 37 12.87 2.04 14.72
C ILE A 37 11.40 2.46 14.54
N TYR A 38 10.49 1.84 15.28
CA TYR A 38 9.08 2.21 15.26
C TYR A 38 8.89 3.69 15.61
N ASN A 39 9.43 4.15 16.74
CA ASN A 39 9.32 5.53 17.19
C ASN A 39 10.03 6.53 16.25
N GLN A 40 11.09 6.10 15.57
CA GLN A 40 11.79 6.94 14.61
C GLN A 40 10.87 7.34 13.46
N PHE A 41 9.99 6.44 13.00
CA PHE A 41 9.26 6.62 11.75
C PHE A 41 7.74 6.67 11.86
N THR A 42 7.17 6.23 12.98
CA THR A 42 5.71 6.27 13.19
C THR A 42 5.19 7.70 12.99
N TRP A 43 4.10 7.83 12.24
CA TRP A 43 3.45 9.12 11.93
C TRP A 43 4.35 10.14 11.21
N LYS A 44 5.41 9.70 10.51
CA LYS A 44 6.32 10.57 9.76
C LYS A 44 6.40 10.17 8.29
N SER A 45 6.32 11.19 7.43
CA SER A 45 6.65 11.10 6.01
C SER A 45 8.15 11.35 5.80
N ASP A 46 8.98 10.34 6.12
CA ASP A 46 10.45 10.41 6.07
C ASP A 46 11.04 9.29 5.17
N ASP A 47 10.81 9.41 3.86
CA ASP A 47 11.30 8.43 2.88
C ASP A 47 12.84 8.37 2.81
N LEU A 48 13.52 9.50 3.02
CA LEU A 48 14.98 9.53 3.05
C LEU A 48 15.52 8.76 4.26
N GLY A 49 14.94 8.96 5.45
CA GLY A 49 15.29 8.22 6.65
C GLY A 49 15.01 6.72 6.50
N ARG A 50 13.85 6.35 5.92
CA ARG A 50 13.51 4.95 5.62
C ARG A 50 14.50 4.33 4.64
N SER A 51 14.82 5.01 3.55
CA SER A 51 15.81 4.56 2.56
C SER A 51 17.18 4.36 3.22
N ASN A 52 17.59 5.29 4.10
CA ASN A 52 18.85 5.16 4.84
C ASN A 52 18.85 3.96 5.80
N ALA A 53 17.73 3.68 6.47
CA ALA A 53 17.61 2.51 7.34
C ALA A 53 17.58 1.19 6.56
N ILE A 54 16.92 1.16 5.40
CA ILE A 54 16.95 0.01 4.46
C ILE A 54 18.40 -0.23 4.00
N ASN A 55 19.10 0.82 3.56
CA ASN A 55 20.50 0.73 3.12
C ASN A 55 21.46 0.34 4.25
N ALA A 56 21.10 0.63 5.51
CA ALA A 56 21.84 0.20 6.69
C ALA A 56 21.60 -1.28 7.06
N GLY A 57 20.74 -2.00 6.33
CA GLY A 57 20.48 -3.42 6.54
C GLY A 57 19.40 -3.73 7.59
N ILE A 58 18.59 -2.75 8.01
CA ILE A 58 17.53 -2.96 9.01
C ILE A 58 16.47 -3.94 8.50
N ILE A 59 16.03 -3.79 7.26
CA ILE A 59 15.08 -4.72 6.64
C ILE A 59 15.69 -6.12 6.50
N ASP A 60 16.97 -6.21 6.12
CA ASP A 60 17.65 -7.48 5.94
C ASP A 60 17.72 -8.28 7.25
N VAL A 61 18.08 -7.64 8.37
CA VAL A 61 18.14 -8.32 9.68
C VAL A 61 16.74 -8.67 10.21
N LEU A 62 15.72 -7.84 9.98
CA LEU A 62 14.34 -8.19 10.34
C LEU A 62 13.83 -9.39 9.53
N HIS A 63 14.14 -9.46 8.24
CA HIS A 63 13.83 -10.61 7.40
C HIS A 63 14.56 -11.89 7.85
N GLU A 64 15.83 -11.79 8.23
CA GLU A 64 16.61 -12.89 8.78
C GLU A 64 15.95 -13.42 10.06
N ILE A 65 15.57 -12.54 10.99
CA ILE A 65 14.83 -12.88 12.21
C ILE A 65 13.52 -13.59 11.88
N ILE A 66 12.71 -13.02 10.99
CA ILE A 66 11.40 -13.57 10.63
C ILE A 66 11.53 -14.94 9.95
N SER A 67 12.56 -15.16 9.13
CA SER A 67 12.73 -16.42 8.41
C SER A 67 13.30 -17.55 9.26
N THR A 68 14.19 -17.24 10.21
CA THR A 68 14.97 -18.25 10.94
C THR A 68 14.41 -18.61 12.31
N ARG A 69 13.66 -17.73 12.97
CA ARG A 69 13.15 -17.98 14.32
C ARG A 69 11.85 -18.77 14.33
N ASN A 70 11.61 -19.51 15.41
CA ASN A 70 10.28 -20.04 15.71
C ASN A 70 9.28 -18.87 15.79
N LEU A 71 8.06 -19.08 15.30
CA LEU A 71 7.04 -18.03 15.26
C LEU A 71 6.76 -17.48 16.66
N ASP A 72 6.71 -18.34 17.69
CA ASP A 72 6.46 -17.95 19.08
C ASP A 72 7.52 -17.00 19.67
N ASP A 73 8.71 -16.91 19.05
CA ASP A 73 9.79 -16.01 19.44
C ASP A 73 9.76 -14.67 18.68
N ILE A 74 8.80 -14.48 17.76
CA ILE A 74 8.62 -13.26 16.99
C ILE A 74 7.46 -12.47 17.60
N THR A 75 7.80 -11.51 18.44
CA THR A 75 6.81 -10.66 19.13
C THR A 75 6.41 -9.43 18.32
N ALA A 76 5.38 -8.72 18.78
CA ALA A 76 4.82 -7.55 18.09
C ALA A 76 5.84 -6.44 17.73
N PRO A 77 6.85 -6.11 18.56
CA PRO A 77 7.86 -5.10 18.20
C PRO A 77 8.58 -5.37 16.87
N TYR A 78 8.88 -6.63 16.53
CA TYR A 78 9.55 -6.96 15.27
C TYR A 78 8.69 -6.61 14.05
N ILE A 79 7.40 -6.96 14.08
CA ILE A 79 6.48 -6.64 12.99
C ILE A 79 6.15 -5.15 12.97
N HIS A 80 6.06 -4.46 14.11
CA HIS A 80 5.87 -3.01 14.14
C HIS A 80 7.06 -2.26 13.53
N ALA A 81 8.29 -2.71 13.81
CA ALA A 81 9.50 -2.15 13.22
C ALA A 81 9.55 -2.35 11.70
N LEU A 82 9.04 -3.48 11.19
CA LEU A 82 8.90 -3.70 9.75
C LEU A 82 7.75 -2.88 9.14
N PHE A 83 6.60 -2.84 9.82
CA PHE A 83 5.37 -2.20 9.36
C PHE A 83 5.58 -0.73 9.05
N VAL A 84 6.34 0.00 9.87
CA VAL A 84 6.57 1.41 9.62
C VAL A 84 7.14 1.65 8.23
N PHE A 85 7.97 0.76 7.67
CA PHE A 85 8.50 0.95 6.31
C PHE A 85 7.43 0.86 5.22
N THR A 86 6.25 0.32 5.52
CA THR A 86 5.14 0.21 4.58
C THR A 86 4.16 1.38 4.65
N HIS A 87 4.18 2.16 5.76
CA HIS A 87 3.25 3.25 6.01
C HIS A 87 3.96 4.52 6.56
N PRO A 88 3.69 5.73 6.03
CA PRO A 88 2.68 6.05 5.02
C PRO A 88 3.06 5.54 3.62
N TYR A 89 2.09 5.46 2.71
CA TYR A 89 2.29 4.94 1.36
C TYR A 89 3.40 5.69 0.60
N SER A 90 4.48 4.99 0.26
CA SER A 90 5.55 5.49 -0.60
C SER A 90 5.86 4.48 -1.69
N ILE A 91 5.71 4.90 -2.96
CA ILE A 91 6.06 4.08 -4.13
C ILE A 91 7.55 3.74 -4.12
N ALA A 92 8.40 4.70 -3.74
CA ALA A 92 9.85 4.51 -3.68
C ALA A 92 10.24 3.46 -2.63
N ILE A 93 9.71 3.58 -1.41
CA ILE A 93 10.00 2.63 -0.34
C ILE A 93 9.37 1.26 -0.63
N SER A 94 8.14 1.21 -1.13
CA SER A 94 7.49 -0.05 -1.52
C SER A 94 8.29 -0.81 -2.58
N LYS A 95 8.83 -0.11 -3.58
CA LYS A 95 9.71 -0.73 -4.58
C LYS A 95 10.96 -1.34 -3.95
N LEU A 96 11.61 -0.63 -3.02
CA LEU A 96 12.75 -1.17 -2.29
C LEU A 96 12.37 -2.42 -1.46
N LEU A 97 11.23 -2.40 -0.77
CA LEU A 97 10.73 -3.55 -0.01
C LEU A 97 10.42 -4.74 -0.91
N PHE A 98 9.86 -4.50 -2.09
CA PHE A 98 9.65 -5.53 -3.10
C PHE A 98 10.98 -6.13 -3.59
N GLU A 99 11.97 -5.30 -3.92
CA GLU A 99 13.33 -5.75 -4.30
C GLU A 99 14.01 -6.57 -3.17
N LYS A 100 13.72 -6.23 -1.91
CA LYS A 100 14.15 -6.96 -0.71
C LYS A 100 13.34 -8.22 -0.41
N LYS A 101 12.36 -8.56 -1.25
CA LYS A 101 11.45 -9.71 -1.10
C LYS A 101 10.65 -9.68 0.21
N SER A 102 10.28 -8.50 0.71
CA SER A 102 9.56 -8.35 1.98
C SER A 102 8.25 -9.13 2.05
N LEU A 103 7.56 -9.32 0.91
CA LEU A 103 6.32 -10.09 0.84
C LEU A 103 6.50 -11.54 1.31
N THR A 104 7.62 -12.18 0.99
CA THR A 104 7.91 -13.57 1.42
C THR A 104 7.89 -13.70 2.94
N TYR A 105 8.54 -12.77 3.64
CA TYR A 105 8.66 -12.80 5.10
C TYR A 105 7.33 -12.42 5.76
N LEU A 106 6.60 -11.44 5.20
CA LEU A 106 5.26 -11.09 5.67
C LEU A 106 4.26 -12.25 5.52
N LEU A 107 4.32 -13.00 4.42
CA LEU A 107 3.49 -14.20 4.21
C LEU A 107 3.76 -15.32 5.22
N ARG A 108 5.00 -15.43 5.73
CA ARG A 108 5.34 -16.37 6.80
C ARG A 108 4.66 -15.99 8.12
N LEU A 109 4.58 -14.70 8.43
CA LEU A 109 3.94 -14.22 9.66
C LEU A 109 2.43 -14.46 9.70
N LEU A 110 1.80 -14.80 8.58
CA LEU A 110 0.39 -15.19 8.55
C LEU A 110 0.13 -16.56 9.20
N ASP A 111 1.17 -17.36 9.47
CA ASP A 111 1.07 -18.63 10.21
C ASP A 111 1.19 -18.44 11.74
N HIS A 112 1.33 -17.19 12.20
CA HIS A 112 1.50 -16.85 13.60
C HIS A 112 0.20 -17.07 14.41
N GLN A 113 0.30 -17.44 15.69
CA GLN A 113 -0.88 -17.67 16.54
C GLN A 113 -1.49 -16.37 17.11
N ASP A 114 -0.67 -15.34 17.31
CA ASP A 114 -1.11 -14.01 17.72
C ASP A 114 -1.77 -13.25 16.56
N GLN A 115 -3.06 -12.93 16.75
CA GLN A 115 -3.90 -12.21 15.81
C GLN A 115 -3.40 -10.79 15.51
N GLN A 116 -2.76 -10.10 16.45
CA GLN A 116 -2.21 -8.76 16.23
C GLN A 116 -1.06 -8.82 15.23
N ILE A 117 -0.17 -9.81 15.35
CA ILE A 117 0.94 -10.01 14.41
C ILE A 117 0.41 -10.33 13.02
N ILE A 118 -0.59 -11.21 12.91
CA ILE A 118 -1.26 -11.51 11.64
C ILE A 118 -1.84 -10.23 11.03
N ASN A 119 -2.56 -9.42 11.82
CA ASN A 119 -3.18 -8.19 11.35
C ASN A 119 -2.13 -7.17 10.87
N SER A 120 -1.05 -6.96 11.62
CA SER A 120 0.03 -6.06 11.20
C SER A 120 0.74 -6.55 9.94
N ALA A 121 0.93 -7.86 9.79
CA ALA A 121 1.49 -8.44 8.57
C ALA A 121 0.55 -8.26 7.36
N LEU A 122 -0.75 -8.51 7.53
CA LEU A 122 -1.74 -8.27 6.47
C LEU A 122 -1.80 -6.80 6.04
N ALA A 123 -1.81 -5.88 7.00
CA ALA A 123 -1.79 -4.45 6.71
C ALA A 123 -0.51 -4.04 5.96
N ALA A 124 0.66 -4.56 6.38
CA ALA A 124 1.91 -4.33 5.66
C ALA A 124 1.87 -4.86 4.21
N ILE A 125 1.27 -6.03 3.98
CA ILE A 125 1.08 -6.60 2.64
C ILE A 125 0.15 -5.70 1.81
N VAL A 126 -0.99 -5.28 2.36
CA VAL A 126 -1.92 -4.34 1.71
C VAL A 126 -1.18 -3.08 1.28
N ASN A 127 -0.37 -2.49 2.17
CA ASN A 127 0.38 -1.27 1.89
C ASN A 127 1.36 -1.41 0.72
N ILE A 128 2.11 -2.51 0.67
CA ILE A 128 3.06 -2.78 -0.41
C ILE A 128 2.31 -2.97 -1.73
N LEU A 129 1.24 -3.75 -1.73
CA LEU A 129 0.43 -4.02 -2.92
C LEU A 129 -0.31 -2.79 -3.42
N TYR A 130 -0.88 -1.98 -2.53
CA TYR A 130 -1.51 -0.72 -2.86
C TYR A 130 -0.57 0.18 -3.67
N CYS A 131 0.68 0.31 -3.22
CA CYS A 131 1.71 1.04 -3.96
C CYS A 131 1.99 0.43 -5.34
N GLY A 132 1.97 -0.90 -5.47
CA GLY A 132 2.07 -1.61 -6.75
C GLY A 132 0.90 -1.28 -7.69
N VAL A 133 -0.32 -1.19 -7.16
CA VAL A 133 -1.51 -0.81 -7.92
C VAL A 133 -1.37 0.61 -8.47
N ILE A 134 -1.11 1.60 -7.61
CA ILE A 134 -1.11 3.01 -8.01
C ILE A 134 0.10 3.41 -8.86
N SER A 135 1.19 2.63 -8.83
CA SER A 135 2.43 2.94 -9.56
C SER A 135 2.48 2.36 -10.97
N THR A 136 1.48 1.59 -11.38
CA THR A 136 1.49 0.87 -12.66
C THR A 136 0.18 1.04 -13.43
N ASN A 137 0.24 0.87 -14.75
CA ASN A 137 -0.94 0.99 -15.61
C ASN A 137 -2.02 -0.04 -15.20
N HIS A 138 -3.25 0.44 -15.00
CA HIS A 138 -4.39 -0.37 -14.55
C HIS A 138 -4.77 -1.49 -15.52
N THR A 139 -4.52 -1.30 -16.82
CA THR A 139 -4.76 -2.32 -17.86
C THR A 139 -3.75 -3.48 -17.81
N LEU A 140 -2.65 -3.32 -17.08
CA LEU A 140 -1.65 -4.37 -16.91
C LEU A 140 -1.92 -5.17 -15.64
N PRO A 141 -1.54 -6.46 -15.62
CA PRO A 141 -1.55 -7.25 -14.40
C PRO A 141 -0.82 -6.58 -13.24
N HIS A 142 -1.19 -6.92 -12.00
CA HIS A 142 -0.48 -6.43 -10.83
C HIS A 142 1.02 -6.80 -10.89
N PRO A 143 1.96 -5.85 -10.68
CA PRO A 143 3.39 -6.09 -10.89
C PRO A 143 3.98 -7.18 -9.98
N TYR A 144 3.36 -7.41 -8.83
CA TYR A 144 3.84 -8.37 -7.82
C TYR A 144 3.09 -9.71 -7.83
N TYR A 145 2.21 -9.95 -8.82
CA TYR A 145 1.41 -11.17 -8.89
C TYR A 145 2.27 -12.43 -9.00
N GLU A 146 3.21 -12.46 -9.95
CA GLU A 146 4.02 -13.66 -10.21
C GLU A 146 4.87 -14.06 -9.00
N GLU A 147 5.44 -13.09 -8.27
CA GLU A 147 6.19 -13.36 -7.04
C GLU A 147 5.28 -13.99 -5.97
N LEU A 148 4.06 -13.47 -5.78
CA LEU A 148 3.12 -14.04 -4.81
C LEU A 148 2.70 -15.47 -5.18
N VAL A 149 2.58 -15.79 -6.47
CA VAL A 149 2.33 -17.16 -6.94
C VAL A 149 3.51 -18.06 -6.62
N LEU A 150 4.74 -17.62 -6.93
CA LEU A 150 5.97 -18.38 -6.68
C LEU A 150 6.17 -18.73 -5.20
N GLN A 151 5.77 -17.84 -4.29
CA GLN A 151 5.84 -18.07 -2.84
C GLN A 151 4.64 -18.85 -2.26
N GLY A 152 3.70 -19.33 -3.11
CA GLY A 152 2.46 -19.96 -2.64
C GLY A 152 1.53 -19.00 -1.87
N GLY A 153 1.76 -17.69 -1.97
CA GLY A 153 1.06 -16.66 -1.23
C GLY A 153 -0.42 -16.58 -1.59
N ILE A 154 -0.75 -16.71 -2.88
CA ILE A 154 -2.16 -16.67 -3.34
C ILE A 154 -2.99 -17.78 -2.69
N GLN A 155 -2.50 -19.02 -2.69
CA GLN A 155 -3.19 -20.14 -2.06
C GLN A 155 -3.36 -19.92 -0.56
N LYS A 156 -2.31 -19.43 0.12
CA LYS A 156 -2.36 -19.12 1.56
C LYS A 156 -3.41 -18.05 1.87
N ILE A 157 -3.44 -16.96 1.09
CA ILE A 157 -4.41 -15.87 1.23
C ILE A 157 -5.84 -16.41 1.11
N PHE A 158 -6.12 -17.26 0.12
CA PHE A 158 -7.45 -17.85 -0.05
C PHE A 158 -7.84 -18.76 1.11
N THR A 159 -6.94 -19.64 1.56
CA THR A 159 -7.18 -20.50 2.72
C THR A 159 -7.50 -19.68 3.97
N LEU A 160 -6.70 -18.64 4.25
CA LEU A 160 -6.95 -17.76 5.41
C LEU A 160 -8.26 -16.99 5.30
N LEU A 161 -8.62 -16.52 4.10
CA LEU A 161 -9.86 -15.78 3.87
C LEU A 161 -11.10 -16.63 4.18
N GLN A 162 -11.06 -17.92 3.86
CA GLN A 162 -12.13 -18.86 4.15
C GLN A 162 -12.20 -19.22 5.65
N GLN A 163 -11.07 -19.24 6.35
CA GLN A 163 -10.97 -19.67 7.74
C GLN A 163 -11.20 -18.55 8.75
N THR A 164 -10.85 -17.30 8.41
CA THR A 164 -10.89 -16.20 9.37
C THR A 164 -12.30 -15.72 9.67
N THR A 165 -12.58 -15.48 10.95
CA THR A 165 -13.78 -14.78 11.43
C THR A 165 -13.47 -13.33 11.83
N HIS A 166 -12.20 -12.93 11.83
CA HIS A 166 -11.77 -11.60 12.26
C HIS A 166 -12.00 -10.57 11.15
N GLN A 167 -12.88 -9.60 11.38
CA GLN A 167 -13.35 -8.66 10.35
C GLN A 167 -12.22 -7.89 9.68
N PHE A 168 -11.24 -7.39 10.45
CA PHE A 168 -10.10 -6.65 9.89
C PHE A 168 -9.28 -7.53 8.94
N SER A 169 -8.99 -8.77 9.35
CA SER A 169 -8.18 -9.70 8.55
C SER A 169 -8.92 -10.08 7.28
N LYS A 170 -10.23 -10.34 7.40
CA LYS A 170 -11.10 -10.63 6.27
C LYS A 170 -11.12 -9.48 5.26
N ASN A 171 -11.22 -8.24 5.74
CA ASN A 171 -11.17 -7.06 4.90
C ASN A 171 -9.81 -6.93 4.20
N CYS A 172 -8.69 -7.01 4.93
CA CYS A 172 -7.35 -6.97 4.34
C CYS A 172 -7.14 -8.08 3.30
N LEU A 173 -7.53 -9.33 3.59
CA LEU A 173 -7.41 -10.45 2.66
C LEU A 173 -8.24 -10.24 1.40
N ALA A 174 -9.48 -9.77 1.53
CA ALA A 174 -10.33 -9.45 0.39
C ALA A 174 -9.72 -8.31 -0.47
N THR A 175 -9.18 -7.28 0.17
CA THR A 175 -8.46 -6.17 -0.48
C THR A 175 -7.21 -6.68 -1.22
N ILE A 176 -6.41 -7.54 -0.58
CA ILE A 176 -5.23 -8.17 -1.20
C ILE A 176 -5.64 -8.94 -2.46
N VAL A 177 -6.67 -9.79 -2.38
CA VAL A 177 -7.17 -10.52 -3.55
C VAL A 177 -7.59 -9.55 -4.65
N GLY A 178 -8.30 -8.48 -4.29
CA GLY A 178 -8.72 -7.48 -5.27
C GLY A 178 -7.56 -6.82 -6.01
N PHE A 179 -6.49 -6.46 -5.29
CA PHE A 179 -5.30 -5.87 -5.91
C PHE A 179 -4.54 -6.85 -6.80
N VAL A 180 -4.28 -8.07 -6.33
CA VAL A 180 -3.41 -9.01 -7.05
C VAL A 180 -4.07 -9.55 -8.32
N PHE A 181 -5.39 -9.69 -8.32
CA PHE A 181 -6.15 -10.12 -9.50
C PHE A 181 -6.51 -8.97 -10.46
N ARG A 182 -5.91 -7.78 -10.32
CA ARG A 182 -6.08 -6.71 -11.33
C ARG A 182 -5.71 -7.23 -12.72
N SER A 183 -6.60 -6.99 -13.69
CA SER A 183 -6.44 -7.40 -15.10
C SER A 183 -6.12 -8.90 -15.27
N ARG A 184 -6.72 -9.75 -14.41
CA ARG A 184 -6.60 -11.22 -14.42
C ARG A 184 -7.91 -11.89 -14.00
N GLU A 185 -8.25 -13.00 -14.64
CA GLU A 185 -9.40 -13.81 -14.22
C GLU A 185 -9.11 -14.55 -12.91
N MET A 186 -10.10 -14.59 -12.02
CA MET A 186 -10.05 -15.40 -10.81
C MET A 186 -10.54 -16.82 -11.13
N PRO A 187 -9.80 -17.89 -10.73
CA PRO A 187 -10.18 -19.26 -11.05
C PRO A 187 -11.52 -19.72 -10.45
N ASP A 188 -11.91 -19.14 -9.32
CA ASP A 188 -13.13 -19.50 -8.57
C ASP A 188 -14.16 -18.35 -8.64
N PRO A 189 -15.22 -18.49 -9.47
CA PRO A 189 -16.26 -17.46 -9.61
C PRO A 189 -17.08 -17.23 -8.33
N GLU A 190 -17.35 -18.28 -7.55
CA GLU A 190 -18.13 -18.13 -6.32
C GLU A 190 -17.34 -17.35 -5.28
N MET A 191 -16.04 -17.67 -5.15
CA MET A 191 -15.15 -16.92 -4.29
C MET A 191 -15.01 -15.46 -4.74
N LYS A 192 -14.95 -15.20 -6.06
CA LYS A 192 -14.95 -13.84 -6.61
C LYS A 192 -16.20 -13.07 -6.17
N ASP A 193 -17.38 -13.66 -6.27
CA ASP A 193 -18.64 -13.02 -5.86
C ASP A 193 -18.69 -12.75 -4.36
N GLN A 194 -18.23 -13.69 -3.53
CA GLN A 194 -18.13 -13.50 -2.08
C GLN A 194 -17.20 -12.34 -1.71
N ILE A 195 -16.05 -12.23 -2.38
CA ILE A 195 -15.08 -11.15 -2.17
C ILE A 195 -15.64 -9.81 -2.61
N ILE A 196 -16.25 -9.73 -3.80
CA ILE A 196 -16.89 -8.51 -4.29
C ILE A 196 -18.00 -8.07 -3.34
N SER A 197 -18.85 -9.00 -2.89
CA SER A 197 -19.91 -8.70 -1.93
C SER A 197 -19.35 -8.17 -0.61
N HIS A 198 -18.28 -8.78 -0.09
CA HIS A 198 -17.63 -8.32 1.14
C HIS A 198 -17.03 -6.92 0.99
N LEU A 199 -16.27 -6.68 -0.08
CA LEU A 199 -15.71 -5.35 -0.37
C LEU A 199 -16.80 -4.30 -0.55
N LYS A 200 -17.90 -4.61 -1.27
CA LYS A 200 -19.05 -3.71 -1.44
C LYS A 200 -19.67 -3.28 -0.10
N SER A 201 -19.68 -4.16 0.90
CA SER A 201 -20.19 -3.81 2.23
C SER A 201 -19.30 -2.83 3.01
N ASN A 202 -18.04 -2.64 2.59
CA ASN A 202 -17.05 -1.78 3.26
C ASN A 202 -16.68 -0.51 2.46
N VAL A 203 -17.38 -0.18 1.36
CA VAL A 203 -17.06 1.01 0.52
C VAL A 203 -17.26 2.35 1.22
N ASN A 204 -18.01 2.37 2.33
CA ASN A 204 -18.28 3.55 3.16
C ASN A 204 -17.68 3.39 4.56
N HIS A 205 -16.58 2.63 4.69
CA HIS A 205 -15.90 2.44 5.97
C HIS A 205 -15.51 3.80 6.60
N GLN A 206 -15.57 3.88 7.93
CA GLN A 206 -15.29 5.12 8.67
C GLN A 206 -13.85 5.56 8.50
N ASP A 207 -12.91 4.61 8.62
CA ASP A 207 -11.50 4.83 8.33
C ASP A 207 -11.29 5.10 6.82
N GLU A 208 -10.63 6.22 6.52
CA GLU A 208 -10.42 6.70 5.16
C GLU A 208 -9.48 5.82 4.35
N GLU A 209 -8.42 5.31 4.98
CA GLU A 209 -7.44 4.45 4.29
C GLU A 209 -8.10 3.15 3.84
N THR A 210 -8.78 2.47 4.78
CA THR A 210 -9.58 1.28 4.51
C THR A 210 -10.59 1.52 3.39
N ARG A 211 -11.29 2.66 3.43
CA ARG A 211 -12.27 3.02 2.40
C ARG A 211 -11.61 3.16 1.02
N ASN A 212 -10.46 3.82 0.94
CA ASN A 212 -9.74 4.03 -0.31
C ASN A 212 -9.20 2.70 -0.88
N GLU A 213 -8.64 1.85 -0.02
CA GLU A 213 -8.16 0.52 -0.38
C GLU A 213 -9.27 -0.36 -0.96
N VAL A 214 -10.41 -0.45 -0.26
CA VAL A 214 -11.55 -1.27 -0.67
C VAL A 214 -12.12 -0.83 -2.01
N ASN A 215 -12.26 0.49 -2.21
CA ASN A 215 -12.74 1.03 -3.49
C ASN A 215 -11.77 0.73 -4.63
N LEU A 216 -10.46 0.86 -4.40
CA LEU A 216 -9.46 0.54 -5.40
C LEU A 216 -9.42 -0.97 -5.71
N ALA A 217 -9.60 -1.83 -4.71
CA ALA A 217 -9.67 -3.28 -4.87
C ALA A 217 -10.87 -3.70 -5.74
N LEU A 218 -12.04 -3.08 -5.52
CA LEU A 218 -13.22 -3.28 -6.36
C LEU A 218 -12.96 -2.86 -7.81
N GLN A 219 -12.31 -1.71 -8.04
CA GLN A 219 -11.95 -1.27 -9.39
C GLN A 219 -11.04 -2.28 -10.09
N CYS A 220 -10.05 -2.83 -9.37
CA CYS A 220 -9.15 -3.84 -9.91
C CYS A 220 -9.89 -5.12 -10.32
N LEU A 221 -10.87 -5.57 -9.52
CA LEU A 221 -11.68 -6.76 -9.83
C LEU A 221 -12.70 -6.52 -10.95
N GLN A 222 -13.22 -5.30 -11.07
CA GLN A 222 -14.17 -4.88 -12.10
C GLN A 222 -13.51 -4.75 -13.47
N GLN A 223 -12.22 -4.41 -13.54
CA GLN A 223 -11.46 -4.41 -14.80
C GLN A 223 -11.30 -5.81 -15.43
N ASN A 224 -11.72 -6.88 -14.74
CA ASN A 224 -11.73 -8.26 -15.24
C ASN A 224 -13.04 -8.70 -15.91
N SER A 225 -14.01 -7.80 -16.05
CA SER A 225 -15.31 -8.06 -16.68
C SER A 225 -15.95 -6.72 -17.08
N ASP A 226 -16.32 -6.55 -18.35
CA ASP A 226 -16.99 -5.34 -18.90
C ASP A 226 -17.88 -4.62 -17.88
N PHE A 227 -17.33 -3.61 -17.21
CA PHE A 227 -18.01 -2.89 -16.14
C PHE A 227 -18.74 -1.67 -16.70
N ASN A 228 -19.70 -1.95 -17.59
CA ASN A 228 -20.89 -1.12 -17.69
C ASN A 228 -21.95 -1.83 -16.86
N LEU A 229 -22.23 -1.36 -15.64
CA LEU A 229 -23.47 -1.56 -14.86
C LEU A 229 -23.20 -1.41 -13.34
N GLN A 230 -22.91 -0.18 -12.90
CA GLN A 230 -23.41 0.39 -11.63
C GLN A 230 -23.13 1.90 -11.46
N PHE A 231 -22.65 2.61 -12.50
CA PHE A 231 -22.53 4.07 -12.51
C PHE A 231 -23.28 4.70 -13.71
N SER A 232 -24.57 4.35 -13.88
CA SER A 232 -25.38 4.85 -15.00
C SER A 232 -25.49 6.38 -15.07
N ASP A 233 -25.27 7.09 -13.96
CA ASP A 233 -25.42 8.54 -13.91
C ASP A 233 -24.07 9.30 -14.04
N LYS A 234 -22.93 8.60 -13.92
CA LYS A 234 -21.58 9.19 -14.12
C LYS A 234 -20.95 8.88 -15.48
N GLU A 235 -21.41 7.86 -16.20
CA GLU A 235 -20.86 7.53 -17.54
C GLU A 235 -21.38 8.40 -18.68
N GLN A 236 -22.58 8.98 -18.57
CA GLN A 236 -22.98 10.06 -19.48
C GLN A 236 -22.10 11.30 -19.31
N LEU A 237 -21.58 11.52 -18.09
CA LEU A 237 -20.63 12.58 -17.81
C LEU A 237 -19.23 12.20 -18.35
N ASN A 238 -18.73 10.98 -18.12
CA ASN A 238 -17.38 10.56 -18.56
C ASN A 238 -17.15 10.47 -20.08
N ASN A 239 -18.19 10.29 -20.90
CA ASN A 239 -18.05 10.38 -22.36
C ASN A 239 -18.06 11.82 -22.89
N ALA A 240 -18.48 12.79 -22.06
CA ALA A 240 -18.46 14.22 -22.37
C ALA A 240 -17.30 14.96 -21.70
N THR A 241 -16.74 14.43 -20.62
CA THR A 241 -15.68 15.05 -19.81
C THR A 241 -14.28 14.59 -20.21
N GLY A 242 -13.27 15.35 -19.82
CA GLY A 242 -11.88 15.00 -20.02
C GLY A 242 -11.08 15.10 -18.73
N GLN A 243 -10.40 14.03 -18.34
CA GLN A 243 -9.54 14.01 -17.16
C GLN A 243 -8.08 14.28 -17.54
N LEU A 244 -7.43 15.14 -16.75
CA LEU A 244 -6.03 15.51 -16.90
C LEU A 244 -5.24 14.98 -15.70
N PHE A 245 -4.11 14.35 -15.98
CA PHE A 245 -3.09 14.03 -14.98
C PHE A 245 -2.06 15.15 -14.94
N ILE A 246 -1.86 15.73 -13.76
CA ILE A 246 -0.94 16.84 -13.52
C ILE A 246 0.13 16.33 -12.56
N TYR A 247 1.39 16.62 -12.87
CA TYR A 247 2.54 16.15 -12.13
C TYR A 247 3.65 17.20 -12.19
N GLN A 248 4.64 17.11 -11.28
CA GLN A 248 5.78 18.04 -11.19
C GLN A 248 5.43 19.49 -10.82
N PHE A 249 4.47 19.67 -9.91
CA PHE A 249 4.18 20.98 -9.32
C PHE A 249 4.65 21.09 -7.86
N GLU A 250 4.77 22.32 -7.37
CA GLU A 250 5.28 22.63 -6.03
C GLU A 250 4.38 22.13 -4.89
N GLU A 251 4.97 21.88 -3.72
CA GLU A 251 4.30 21.28 -2.55
C GLU A 251 3.15 22.13 -1.98
N ASP A 252 3.14 23.44 -2.28
CA ASP A 252 2.14 24.42 -1.84
C ASP A 252 0.94 24.53 -2.80
N MET A 253 0.95 23.77 -3.90
CA MET A 253 -0.15 23.71 -4.84
C MET A 253 -1.45 23.31 -4.13
N THR A 254 -2.52 24.08 -4.36
CA THR A 254 -3.82 23.86 -3.74
C THR A 254 -4.89 23.50 -4.75
N GLU A 255 -5.93 22.80 -4.30
CA GLU A 255 -7.12 22.55 -5.10
C GLU A 255 -7.75 23.84 -5.62
N SER A 256 -7.80 24.89 -4.79
CA SER A 256 -8.33 26.21 -5.18
C SER A 256 -7.55 26.83 -6.33
N TRP A 257 -6.22 26.76 -6.30
CA TRP A 257 -5.37 27.26 -7.38
C TRP A 257 -5.59 26.46 -8.66
N LEU A 258 -5.60 25.12 -8.57
CA LEU A 258 -5.87 24.26 -9.73
C LEU A 258 -7.24 24.55 -10.32
N LYS A 259 -8.24 24.79 -9.48
CA LYS A 259 -9.57 25.16 -9.94
C LYS A 259 -9.54 26.46 -10.75
N GLU A 260 -8.99 27.52 -10.17
CA GLU A 260 -8.89 28.84 -10.84
C GLU A 260 -8.08 28.75 -12.13
N HIS A 261 -6.97 28.03 -12.12
CA HIS A 261 -6.11 27.85 -13.29
C HIS A 261 -6.80 27.05 -14.41
N PHE A 262 -7.55 25.99 -14.09
CA PHE A 262 -8.19 25.16 -15.11
C PHE A 262 -9.55 25.69 -15.58
N GLU A 263 -10.22 26.53 -14.78
CA GLU A 263 -11.47 27.21 -15.14
C GLU A 263 -11.34 28.09 -16.39
N GLN A 264 -10.13 28.58 -16.71
CA GLN A 264 -9.88 29.35 -17.94
C GLN A 264 -10.04 28.51 -19.23
N PHE A 265 -9.90 27.18 -19.15
CA PHE A 265 -10.00 26.30 -20.32
C PHE A 265 -11.40 25.69 -20.48
N GLY A 266 -12.21 25.71 -19.42
CA GLY A 266 -13.59 25.22 -19.37
C GLY A 266 -14.03 24.91 -17.93
N GLY A 267 -15.27 24.46 -17.74
CA GLY A 267 -15.77 24.14 -16.41
C GLY A 267 -15.01 22.98 -15.76
N VAL A 268 -14.62 23.12 -14.49
CA VAL A 268 -13.99 22.04 -13.71
C VAL A 268 -15.07 21.31 -12.90
N ILE A 269 -15.07 19.97 -12.97
CA ILE A 269 -16.02 19.12 -12.23
C ILE A 269 -15.44 18.68 -10.90
N SER A 270 -14.21 18.19 -10.92
CA SER A 270 -13.57 17.67 -9.72
C SER A 270 -12.06 17.78 -9.84
N ILE A 271 -11.42 17.95 -8.69
CA ILE A 271 -9.97 17.95 -8.57
C ILE A 271 -9.65 16.93 -7.49
N PHE A 272 -8.75 16.02 -7.80
CA PHE A 272 -8.19 15.09 -6.84
C PHE A 272 -6.73 15.45 -6.65
N LEU A 273 -6.43 16.06 -5.51
CA LEU A 273 -5.08 16.43 -5.13
C LEU A 273 -4.70 15.63 -3.88
N PRO A 274 -3.91 14.56 -4.01
CA PRO A 274 -3.39 13.84 -2.85
C PRO A 274 -2.57 14.77 -1.96
N VAL A 275 -3.04 14.92 -0.71
CA VAL A 275 -2.38 15.71 0.32
C VAL A 275 -1.87 14.78 1.42
N CYS A 276 -0.64 15.01 1.88
CA CYS A 276 -0.09 14.35 3.06
C CYS A 276 0.37 15.44 4.03
N MET A 277 -0.12 15.42 5.27
CA MET A 277 0.23 16.41 6.30
C MET A 277 0.00 17.87 5.87
N GLY A 278 -1.06 18.12 5.09
CA GLY A 278 -1.40 19.45 4.60
C GLY A 278 -0.61 19.93 3.37
N LYS A 279 0.29 19.11 2.82
CA LYS A 279 1.06 19.40 1.60
C LYS A 279 0.71 18.50 0.43
N SER A 280 0.76 19.05 -0.78
CA SER A 280 0.49 18.28 -2.00
C SER A 280 1.61 17.25 -2.26
N ARG A 281 1.28 16.11 -2.86
CA ARG A 281 2.27 15.07 -3.22
C ARG A 281 2.95 15.31 -4.57
N GLY A 282 2.83 16.52 -5.15
CA GLY A 282 3.43 16.88 -6.43
C GLY A 282 2.77 16.25 -7.66
N PHE A 283 1.58 15.65 -7.49
CA PHE A 283 0.74 15.16 -8.58
C PHE A 283 -0.74 15.25 -8.20
N GLY A 284 -1.63 15.29 -9.20
CA GLY A 284 -3.07 15.39 -9.01
C GLY A 284 -3.83 15.14 -10.31
N PHE A 285 -5.16 15.08 -10.22
CA PHE A 285 -6.05 14.86 -11.34
C PHE A 285 -7.09 15.97 -11.40
N VAL A 286 -7.34 16.50 -12.60
CA VAL A 286 -8.40 17.50 -12.83
C VAL A 286 -9.38 16.93 -13.84
N THR A 287 -10.65 16.87 -13.48
CA THR A 287 -11.74 16.43 -14.37
C THR A 287 -12.45 17.65 -14.94
N MET A 288 -12.30 17.86 -16.25
CA MET A 288 -12.93 18.95 -17.00
C MET A 288 -14.32 18.54 -17.48
N LYS A 289 -15.26 19.48 -17.52
CA LYS A 289 -16.65 19.30 -17.99
C LYS A 289 -16.76 18.85 -19.44
N GLU A 290 -15.81 19.26 -20.27
CA GLU A 290 -15.77 18.99 -21.69
C GLU A 290 -14.42 18.35 -22.06
N LYS A 291 -14.45 17.36 -22.94
CA LYS A 291 -13.23 16.74 -23.47
C LYS A 291 -12.37 17.74 -24.25
N GLU A 292 -12.98 18.64 -25.02
CA GLU A 292 -12.26 19.71 -25.72
C GLU A 292 -11.57 20.66 -24.74
N ALA A 293 -12.17 20.94 -23.58
CA ALA A 293 -11.55 21.75 -22.54
C ALA A 293 -10.28 21.09 -21.98
N SER A 294 -10.31 19.77 -21.80
CA SER A 294 -9.11 19.02 -21.39
C SER A 294 -8.00 19.09 -22.45
N LEU A 295 -8.33 19.00 -23.73
CA LEU A 295 -7.36 19.07 -24.81
C LEU A 295 -6.75 20.48 -24.95
N ARG A 296 -7.55 21.54 -24.76
CA ARG A 296 -7.05 22.92 -24.69
C ARG A 296 -6.07 23.12 -23.55
N ALA A 297 -6.43 22.66 -22.35
CA ALA A 297 -5.57 22.76 -21.18
C ALA A 297 -4.28 21.95 -21.35
N PHE A 298 -4.36 20.72 -21.88
CA PHE A 298 -3.19 19.89 -22.19
C PHE A 298 -2.25 20.58 -23.17
N ASN A 299 -2.77 21.08 -24.30
CA ASN A 299 -1.95 21.74 -25.31
C ASN A 299 -1.31 23.04 -24.80
N HIS A 300 -1.99 23.76 -23.90
CA HIS A 300 -1.43 24.95 -23.27
C HIS A 300 -0.30 24.57 -22.31
N CYS A 301 -0.57 23.72 -21.31
CA CYS A 301 0.41 23.34 -20.28
C CYS A 301 1.60 22.55 -20.83
N PHE A 302 1.47 21.87 -21.97
CA PHE A 302 2.58 21.17 -22.63
C PHE A 302 3.50 22.12 -23.42
N GLN A 303 3.02 23.32 -23.78
CA GLN A 303 3.79 24.34 -24.51
C GLN A 303 4.42 25.39 -23.59
N THR A 304 3.77 25.70 -22.46
CA THR A 304 4.33 26.50 -21.38
C THR A 304 4.86 25.56 -20.31
N SER A 305 6.15 25.20 -20.39
CA SER A 305 6.85 24.74 -19.19
C SER A 305 6.65 25.80 -18.11
N LEU A 306 5.91 25.44 -17.05
CA LEU A 306 5.69 26.26 -15.86
C LEU A 306 7.06 26.53 -15.24
N ASN A 307 7.64 27.68 -15.59
CA ASN A 307 8.81 28.27 -14.95
C ASN A 307 8.37 29.18 -13.81
#